data_AF-A0ABD5S111-F1
#
_entry.id   AF-A0ABD5S111-F1
#
_cell.length_a   1.000
_cell.length_b   1.000
_cell.length_c   1.000
_cell.angle_alpha   90.00
_cell.angle_beta   90.00
_cell.angle_gamma   90.00
#
_symmetry.space_group_name_H-M   'P 1'
#
loop_
_entity.id
_entity.type
_entity.pdbx_description
1 polymer ?
#
loop_
_entity_poly.entity_id
_entity_poly.type
_entity_poly.pdbx_seq_one_letter_code
_entity_poly.pdbx_strand_id
1 'polypeptide(L)' 'YTYVPTEYAEAGTSVQIRCEGELYDATVRDEPLFDPSREKIIR' A
#
# COMPACT_ATOMS: atom_id res chain seq x y z
N TYR A 1 2.27 -4.72 5.05
CA TYR A 1 1.65 -3.98 6.15
C TYR A 1 2.70 -3.18 6.88
N THR A 2 2.35 -2.00 7.39
CA THR A 2 3.25 -1.14 8.18
C THR A 2 2.41 -0.25 9.09
N TYR A 3 3.05 0.43 10.03
CA TYR A 3 2.44 1.49 10.83
C TYR A 3 2.89 2.85 10.30
N VAL A 4 1.97 3.81 10.31
CA VAL A 4 2.22 5.20 9.93
C VAL A 4 1.57 6.13 10.96
N PRO A 5 2.09 7.36 11.14
CA PRO A 5 1.38 8.39 11.89
C PRO A 5 -0.04 8.61 11.35
N THR A 6 -0.97 9.00 12.22
CA THR A 6 -2.39 9.15 11.87
C THR A 6 -2.61 10.10 10.69
N GLU A 7 -1.80 11.13 10.55
CA GLU A 7 -1.87 12.09 9.45
C GLU A 7 -1.61 11.47 8.06
N TYR A 8 -0.99 10.28 7.99
CA TYR A 8 -0.73 9.56 6.75
C TYR A 8 -1.54 8.25 6.64
N ALA A 9 -2.47 7.99 7.56
CA ALA A 9 -3.15 6.69 7.64
C ALA A 9 -4.28 6.53 6.61
N GLU A 10 -4.65 7.59 5.88
CA GLU A 10 -5.71 7.53 4.88
C GLU A 10 -5.27 6.75 3.63
N ALA A 11 -6.09 5.82 3.17
CA ALA A 11 -5.83 5.10 1.92
C ALA A 11 -5.76 6.07 0.73
N GLY A 12 -4.81 5.82 -0.17
CA GLY A 12 -4.48 6.72 -1.28
C GLY A 12 -3.39 7.75 -0.94
N THR A 13 -3.01 7.91 0.33
CA THR A 13 -1.91 8.80 0.72
C THR A 13 -0.61 8.37 0.06
N SER A 14 0.04 9.29 -0.66
CA SER A 14 1.37 9.10 -1.23
C SER A 14 2.43 9.25 -0.15
N VAL A 15 3.35 8.28 -0.09
CA VAL A 15 4.47 8.26 0.85
C VAL A 15 5.74 7.80 0.14
N GLN A 16 6.89 8.05 0.74
CA GLN A 16 8.16 7.48 0.28
C GLN A 16 8.69 6.50 1.32
N ILE A 17 9.14 5.34 0.83
CA ILE A 17 9.76 4.29 1.66
C ILE A 17 11.24 4.27 1.36
N ARG A 18 12.06 4.28 2.41
CA ARG A 18 13.51 4.06 2.28
C ARG A 18 13.82 2.58 2.46
N CYS A 19 14.32 1.95 1.41
CA CYS A 19 14.81 0.57 1.43
C CYS A 19 16.26 0.57 0.97
N GLU A 20 17.16 0.03 1.80
CA GLU A 20 18.58 -0.14 1.44
C GLU A 20 19.29 1.18 1.03
N GLY A 21 18.83 2.31 1.55
CA GLY A 21 19.37 3.64 1.24
C GLY A 21 18.67 4.36 0.08
N GLU A 22 17.88 3.64 -0.71
CA GLU A 22 17.13 4.17 -1.85
C GLU A 22 15.69 4.54 -1.44
N LEU A 23 15.13 5.57 -2.09
CA LEU A 23 13.75 6.02 -1.88
C LEU A 23 12.83 5.48 -2.98
N TYR A 24 11.69 4.95 -2.57
CA TYR A 24 10.67 4.41 -3.46
C TYR A 24 9.33 5.07 -3.19
N ASP A 25 8.64 5.48 -4.25
CA ASP A 25 7.27 5.96 -4.14
C ASP A 25 6.33 4.80 -3.80
N ALA A 26 5.41 5.06 -2.87
CA ALA A 26 4.42 4.10 -2.41
C ALA A 26 3.09 4.78 -2.08
N THR A 27 2.07 3.97 -1.86
CA THR A 27 0.72 4.44 -1.55
C THR A 27 0.15 3.62 -0.41
N VAL A 28 -0.41 4.31 0.59
CA VAL A 28 -1.14 3.66 1.68
C VAL A 28 -2.41 3.02 1.11
N ARG A 29 -2.66 1.77 1.48
CA ARG A 29 -3.79 0.99 0.96
C ARG A 29 -4.48 0.25 2.10
N ASP A 30 -5.80 0.24 2.05
CA ASP A 30 -6.62 -0.60 2.90
C ASP A 30 -6.68 -2.04 2.40
N GLU A 31 -7.03 -2.94 3.31
CA GLU A 31 -7.29 -4.32 2.99
C GLU A 31 -8.63 -4.51 2.26
N PRO A 32 -8.74 -5.55 1.43
CA PRO A 32 -7.68 -6.49 1.04
C PRO A 32 -6.79 -5.97 -0.09
N LEU A 33 -5.50 -6.32 -0.04
CA LEU A 33 -4.55 -5.96 -1.10
C LEU A 33 -4.62 -6.89 -2.32
N PHE A 34 -5.33 -8.01 -2.19
CA PHE A 34 -5.62 -8.97 -3.23
C PHE A 34 -7.07 -8.83 -3.70
N ASP A 35 -7.46 -9.57 -4.73
CA ASP A 35 -8.84 -9.65 -5.20
C ASP A 35 -9.59 -10.75 -4.41
N PRO A 36 -10.41 -10.39 -3.41
CA PRO A 36 -11.10 -11.37 -2.57
C PRO A 36 -12.23 -12.08 -3.31
N SER A 37 -12.83 -11.41 -4.30
CA SER A 37 -13.93 -11.90 -5.13
C SER A 37 -13.47 -12.85 -6.24
N ARG A 38 -12.16 -12.93 -6.49
CA ARG A 38 -11.54 -13.76 -7.54
C ARG A 38 -11.96 -13.39 -8.96
N GLU A 39 -12.40 -12.16 -9.20
CA GLU A 39 -12.78 -11.65 -10.51
C GLU A 39 -11.62 -11.63 -11.52
N LYS A 40 -10.38 -11.49 -11.03
CA LYS A 40 -9.15 -11.41 -11.82
C LYS A 40 -8.47 -12.76 -12.05
N ILE A 41 -9.06 -13.87 -11.63
CA ILE A 41 -8.55 -15.21 -11.96
C ILE A 41 -8.92 -15.52 -13.42
N ILE A 42 -7.98 -15.32 -14.33
CA ILE A 42 -8.07 -15.75 -15.72
C ILE A 42 -7.60 -17.22 -15.78
N ARG A 43 -8.45 -18.12 -16.26
CA ARG A 43 -8.20 -19.56 -16.37
C ARG A 43 -7.79 -19.97 -17.77
#